data_AF-A0A1E8CZM9-F1
#
_entry.id   AF-A0A1E8CZM9-F1
#
_cell.length_a   1.000
_cell.length_b   1.000
_cell.length_c   1.000
_cell.angle_alpha   90.00
_cell.angle_beta   90.00
_cell.angle_gamma   90.00
#
_symmetry.space_group_name_H-M   'P 1'
#
loop_
_entity.id
_entity.type
_entity.pdbx_description
1 polymer ?
#
loop_
_entity_poly.entity_id
_entity_poly.type
_entity_poly.pdbx_seq_one_letter_code
_entity_poly.pdbx_strand_id
1 'polypeptide(L)' 'MTRYRFLDGMGDVVAEADHASHADALAWARDEEETPEGVNRVEYLGPEGDWRWAGALEG' A
#
# COMPACT_ATOMS: atom_id res chain seq x y z
N MET A 1 12.85 -3.87 5.85
CA MET A 1 11.39 -3.72 5.72
C MET A 1 11.14 -2.27 5.36
N THR A 2 10.25 -2.01 4.43
CA THR A 2 9.90 -0.67 3.97
C THR A 2 8.52 -0.34 4.52
N ARG A 3 8.31 0.91 4.97
CA ARG A 3 6.99 1.37 5.41
C ARG A 3 6.10 1.64 4.21
N TYR A 4 4.90 1.08 4.24
CA TYR A 4 3.86 1.28 3.24
C TYR A 4 2.65 1.94 3.86
N ARG A 5 1.95 2.71 3.04
CA ARG A 5 0.59 3.17 3.33
C ARG A 5 -0.34 2.74 2.20
N PHE A 6 -1.56 2.41 2.61
CA PHE A 6 -2.61 1.87 1.77
C PHE A 6 -3.72 2.89 1.74
N LEU A 7 -4.12 3.29 0.53
CA LEU A 7 -5.08 4.35 0.31
C LEU A 7 -6.31 3.83 -0.40
N ASP A 8 -7.49 4.29 0.02
CA ASP A 8 -8.74 4.03 -0.68
C ASP A 8 -8.90 4.91 -1.94
N GLY A 9 -10.04 4.79 -2.62
CA GLY A 9 -10.34 5.52 -3.87
C GLY A 9 -10.41 7.06 -3.74
N MET A 10 -10.57 7.59 -2.53
CA MET A 10 -10.53 9.02 -2.20
C MET A 10 -9.12 9.52 -1.86
N GLY A 11 -8.17 8.60 -1.66
CA GLY A 11 -6.81 8.92 -1.26
C GLY A 11 -6.61 9.07 0.25
N ASP A 12 -7.58 8.65 1.06
CA ASP A 12 -7.41 8.56 2.51
C ASP A 12 -6.61 7.31 2.88
N VAL A 13 -5.81 7.39 3.94
CA VAL A 13 -4.99 6.28 4.42
C VAL A 13 -5.87 5.35 5.27
N VAL A 14 -6.10 4.13 4.78
CA VAL A 14 -6.87 3.10 5.49
C VAL A 14 -5.98 2.22 6.36
N ALA A 15 -4.70 2.06 5.97
CA ALA A 15 -3.74 1.29 6.74
C ALA A 15 -2.30 1.73 6.47
N GLU A 16 -1.42 1.38 7.40
CA GLU A 16 0.02 1.48 7.22
C GLU A 16 0.74 0.27 7.83
N ALA A 17 1.64 -0.34 7.06
CA ALA A 17 2.34 -1.54 7.49
C ALA A 17 3.72 -1.64 6.86
N ASP A 18 4.59 -2.43 7.49
CA ASP A 18 5.96 -2.66 7.04
C ASP A 18 6.04 -3.99 6.30
N HIS A 19 6.41 -3.95 5.01
CA HIS A 19 6.52 -5.15 4.17
C HIS A 19 7.95 -5.38 3.69
N ALA A 20 8.26 -6.63 3.38
CA ALA A 20 9.57 -7.04 2.87
C ALA A 20 9.80 -6.60 1.42
N SER A 21 8.73 -6.52 0.61
CA SER A 21 8.80 -6.21 -0.81
C SER A 21 7.53 -5.49 -1.30
N HIS A 22 7.60 -4.83 -2.46
CA HIS A 22 6.41 -4.24 -3.09
C HIS A 22 5.36 -5.33 -3.41
N ALA A 23 5.80 -6.54 -3.77
CA ALA A 23 4.90 -7.64 -4.07
C ALA A 23 4.10 -8.09 -2.83
N ASP A 24 4.74 -8.17 -1.65
CA ASP A 24 4.06 -8.46 -0.38
C ASP A 24 3.02 -7.37 -0.04
N ALA A 25 3.38 -6.10 -0.19
CA ALA A 25 2.45 -4.99 0.07
C ALA A 25 1.26 -5.01 -0.90
N LEU A 26 1.50 -5.23 -2.19
CA LEU A 26 0.43 -5.32 -3.19
C LEU A 26 -0.44 -6.56 -3.00
N ALA A 27 0.11 -7.67 -2.51
CA ALA A 27 -0.67 -8.86 -2.16
C ALA A 27 -1.57 -8.59 -0.94
N TRP A 28 -1.03 -7.96 0.11
CA TRP A 28 -1.81 -7.55 1.28
C TRP A 28 -2.93 -6.58 0.91
N ALA A 29 -2.67 -5.63 0.02
CA ALA A 29 -3.66 -4.67 -0.45
C ALA A 29 -4.82 -5.27 -1.28
N ARG A 30 -4.66 -6.49 -1.80
CA ARG A 30 -5.71 -7.22 -2.52
C ARG A 30 -6.52 -8.12 -1.61
N ASP A 31 -6.05 -8.33 -0.38
CA ASP A 31 -6.71 -9.21 0.56
C ASP A 31 -7.91 -8.46 1.16
N GLU A 32 -9.12 -8.87 0.76
CA GLU A 32 -10.38 -8.24 1.16
C GLU A 32 -10.71 -8.47 2.65
N GLU A 33 -10.10 -9.46 3.31
CA GLU A 33 -10.25 -9.68 4.75
C GLU A 33 -9.39 -8.67 5.54
N GLU A 34 -8.18 -8.39 5.06
CA GLU A 34 -7.25 -7.43 5.67
C GLU A 34 -7.57 -5.97 5.27
N THR A 35 -8.21 -5.76 4.12
CA THR A 35 -8.52 -4.43 3.57
C THR A 35 -10.00 -4.23 3.22
N PRO A 36 -10.91 -4.28 4.21
CA PRO A 36 -12.35 -4.24 3.98
C PRO A 36 -12.85 -2.91 3.38
N GLU A 37 -12.08 -1.83 3.52
CA GLU A 37 -12.35 -0.52 2.93
C GLU A 37 -11.96 -0.44 1.44
N GLY A 38 -11.22 -1.44 0.95
CA GLY A 38 -10.74 -1.54 -0.43
C GLY A 38 -9.57 -0.61 -0.71
N VAL A 39 -8.38 -1.17 -0.95
CA VAL A 39 -7.22 -0.38 -1.36
C VAL A 39 -7.26 -0.12 -2.86
N ASN A 40 -7.04 1.14 -3.26
CA ASN A 40 -6.87 1.54 -4.66
C ASN A 40 -5.43 1.95 -4.97
N ARG A 41 -4.66 2.35 -3.97
CA ARG A 41 -3.26 2.76 -4.15
C ARG A 41 -2.40 2.32 -2.98
N VAL A 42 -1.20 1.84 -3.29
CA VAL A 42 -0.16 1.52 -2.32
C VAL A 42 1.02 2.45 -2.55
N GLU A 43 1.51 3.06 -1.47
CA GLU A 43 2.68 3.93 -1.49
C GLU A 43 3.70 3.46 -0.47
N TYR A 44 4.98 3.67 -0.76
CA TYR A 44 6.10 3.32 0.11
C TYR A 44 6.89 4.57 0.50
N LEU A 45 7.45 4.57 1.71
CA LEU A 45 8.28 5.66 2.19
C LEU A 45 9.68 5.56 1.56
N GLY A 46 9.99 6.54 0.71
CA GLY A 46 11.28 6.70 0.06
C GLY A 46 12.39 7.12 1.04
N PRO A 47 13.66 7.00 0.62
CA PRO A 47 14.81 7.33 1.47
C PRO A 47 14.90 8.81 1.85
N GLU A 48 14.24 9.70 1.10
CA GLU A 48 14.21 11.14 1.36
C GLU A 48 13.00 11.54 2.22
N GLY A 49 12.21 10.57 2.70
CA GLY A 49 11.03 10.79 3.52
C GLY A 49 9.75 11.10 2.72
N ASP A 50 9.79 10.93 1.40
CA ASP A 50 8.66 11.15 0.50
C ASP A 50 7.92 9.85 0.16
N TRP A 51 6.61 9.94 -0.04
CA TRP A 51 5.78 8.79 -0.41
C TRP A 51 5.76 8.59 -1.91
N ARG A 52 6.10 7.37 -2.36
CA ARG A 52 6.20 7.00 -3.78
C ARG A 52 5.26 5.86 -4.10
N TRP A 53 4.74 5.83 -5.33
CA TRP A 53 3.81 4.80 -5.77
C TRP A 53 4.51 3.43 -5.88
N ALA A 54 3.96 2.40 -5.21
CA ALA A 54 4.54 1.05 -5.16
C ALA A 54 4.22 0.20 -6.41
N GLY A 55 3.22 0.60 -7.20
CA GLY A 55 2.81 -0.10 -8.42
C GLY A 55 1.29 -0.29 -8.54
N ALA A 56 0.85 -0.84 -9.67
CA ALA A 56 -0.56 -1.13 -9.90
C ALA A 56 -1.02 -2.33 -9.05
N LEU A 57 -2.21 -2.21 -8.48
CA LEU A 57 -2.87 -3.31 -7.76
C LEU A 57 -3.45 -4.36 -8.69
N GLU A 58 -3.66 -4.05 -9.97
CA GLU A 58 -4.10 -5.02 -10.97
C GLU A 58 -3.09 -5.05 -12.12
N GLY A 59 -2.75 -6.25 -12.57
CA GLY A 59 -1.82 -6.53 -13.66
C GLY A 59 -2.04 -7.92 -14.22
#